data_AF-A0A929Z682-F1
#
_entry.id   AF-A0A929Z682-F1
#
_cell.length_a   1.000
_cell.length_b   1.000
_cell.length_c   1.000
_cell.angle_alpha   90.00
_cell.angle_beta   90.00
_cell.angle_gamma   90.00
#
_symmetry.space_group_name_H-M   'P 1'
#
loop_
_entity.id
_entity.type
_entity.pdbx_description
1 polymer ?
#
loop_
_entity_poly.entity_id
_entity_poly.type
_entity_poly.pdbx_seq_one_letter_code
_entity_poly.pdbx_strand_id
1 'polypeptide(L)'
;MKKTLIFATILSLGLATSCRSKDDTPKPKPGTEQPQKPDQPQKPDEPNQPKPPTPPVGKKPSDYHIATRMAVKVNENKQVELLRTLKIEELAWGGEKGAVTLADLLPFVTFSSSETDGTPYTLTADDLKLLELVDMRYQEGAGGSDHLTFKVRYNGVAGKETLSIPISRRDYFLQKFQVNETFASQHYLGGLEHKGVVLLSGLLKEYDRDKYAVELSATRLDHHNNVLYFEGIVNLPRYKKVNVFKLDFQASGFKPLSALKDNLTFSTTGPLNEWLRDRLSKKKTLNDAAILELLTLNPHSWLKLSSPSIRYSGEGGGYLHWENDRDLVGESTGGHDTRDIYLKDTRFEVKSAHFDRQAATVTIVLELTGANDVAISGVTSTLVVRSIHL
;
A
#
# COMPACT_ATOMS: atom_id res chain seq x y z
N MET A 1 41.98 13.02 -7.70
CA MET A 1 42.54 11.66 -7.63
C MET A 1 41.41 10.66 -7.86
N LYS A 2 41.49 9.88 -8.95
CA LYS A 2 40.56 8.78 -9.30
C LYS A 2 40.92 7.52 -8.53
N LYS A 3 39.92 6.68 -8.18
CA LYS A 3 39.94 5.21 -7.98
C LYS A 3 38.83 4.80 -6.99
N THR A 4 38.02 3.73 -7.13
CA THR A 4 37.75 2.74 -8.18
C THR A 4 36.47 2.02 -7.75
N LEU A 5 35.56 1.74 -8.68
CA LEU A 5 34.39 0.88 -8.50
C LEU A 5 34.83 -0.58 -8.76
N ILE A 6 34.50 -1.52 -7.87
CA ILE A 6 34.80 -2.95 -8.06
C ILE A 6 33.49 -3.66 -8.41
N PHE A 7 33.44 -4.17 -9.65
CA PHE A 7 32.46 -5.13 -10.15
C PHE A 7 32.96 -6.54 -9.83
N ALA A 8 32.12 -7.37 -9.20
CA ALA A 8 32.40 -8.79 -9.00
C ALA A 8 31.66 -9.62 -10.06
N THR A 9 32.42 -10.18 -11.00
CA THR A 9 32.02 -11.18 -11.99
C THR A 9 32.07 -12.58 -11.35
N ILE A 10 30.98 -13.35 -11.47
CA ILE A 10 30.95 -14.77 -11.09
C ILE A 10 31.20 -15.61 -12.35
N LEU A 11 32.31 -16.34 -12.34
CA LEU A 11 32.76 -17.25 -13.39
C LEU A 11 32.27 -18.68 -13.08
N SER A 12 31.60 -19.27 -14.05
CA SER A 12 31.22 -20.69 -14.12
C SER A 12 32.44 -21.57 -14.39
N LEU A 13 32.59 -22.70 -13.68
CA LEU A 13 33.24 -23.91 -14.20
C LEU A 13 32.77 -25.14 -13.40
N GLY A 14 32.20 -26.12 -14.10
CA GLY A 14 31.83 -27.41 -13.53
C GLY A 14 32.94 -28.44 -13.65
N LEU A 15 32.80 -29.56 -12.94
CA LEU A 15 33.40 -30.85 -13.28
C LEU A 15 32.47 -31.98 -12.82
N ALA A 16 32.30 -32.94 -13.72
CA ALA A 16 31.54 -34.17 -13.55
C ALA A 16 32.41 -35.29 -12.98
N THR A 17 31.79 -36.26 -12.30
CA THR A 17 32.28 -37.64 -12.21
C THR A 17 31.13 -38.62 -12.45
N SER A 18 31.46 -39.67 -13.19
CA SER A 18 30.58 -40.69 -13.75
C SER A 18 31.04 -42.05 -13.22
N CYS A 19 30.09 -42.96 -12.96
CA CYS A 19 30.33 -44.42 -12.96
C CYS A 19 29.22 -45.10 -13.77
N ARG A 20 29.61 -46.00 -14.68
CA ARG A 20 28.79 -46.65 -15.71
C ARG A 20 29.11 -48.15 -15.74
N SER A 21 28.12 -48.99 -16.00
CA SER A 21 28.22 -50.35 -16.58
C SER A 21 26.80 -50.77 -17.02
N LYS A 22 26.45 -50.75 -18.33
CA LYS A 22 26.44 -51.86 -19.35
C LYS A 22 25.41 -52.96 -19.06
N ASP A 23 24.68 -53.61 -19.97
CA ASP A 23 24.25 -53.59 -21.40
C ASP A 23 23.09 -54.67 -21.43
N ASP A 24 22.07 -54.76 -22.29
CA ASP A 24 22.11 -55.17 -23.70
C ASP A 24 20.69 -55.32 -24.34
N THR A 25 20.60 -55.03 -25.64
CA THR A 25 19.66 -55.48 -26.71
C THR A 25 18.15 -55.12 -26.76
N PRO A 26 17.68 -54.67 -27.96
CA PRO A 26 16.32 -54.91 -28.45
C PRO A 26 16.26 -55.54 -29.87
N LYS A 27 15.25 -56.40 -30.13
CA LYS A 27 14.88 -56.95 -31.47
C LYS A 27 13.37 -57.33 -31.52
N PRO A 28 12.74 -57.61 -32.69
CA PRO A 28 11.81 -56.67 -33.35
C PRO A 28 10.51 -57.30 -33.96
N LYS A 29 9.79 -56.47 -34.77
CA LYS A 29 8.86 -56.76 -35.90
C LYS A 29 7.39 -57.11 -35.60
N PRO A 30 6.44 -57.05 -36.58
CA PRO A 30 6.53 -56.61 -37.99
C PRO A 30 5.41 -55.65 -38.48
N GLY A 31 5.55 -55.14 -39.71
CA GLY A 31 4.59 -54.28 -40.41
C GLY A 31 3.55 -55.03 -41.27
N THR A 32 2.72 -54.26 -42.00
CA THR A 32 1.76 -54.81 -42.96
C THR A 32 1.45 -53.81 -44.08
N GLU A 33 1.24 -54.36 -45.27
CA GLU A 33 1.02 -53.75 -46.58
C GLU A 33 -0.34 -53.04 -46.75
N GLN A 34 -0.37 -52.10 -47.70
CA GLN A 34 -1.56 -51.59 -48.39
C GLN A 34 -2.10 -52.66 -49.37
N PRO A 35 -3.40 -52.71 -49.73
CA PRO A 35 -3.94 -51.72 -50.68
C PRO A 35 -5.48 -51.43 -50.67
N GLN A 36 -5.83 -50.33 -51.38
CA GLN A 36 -7.08 -49.99 -52.07
C GLN A 36 -8.31 -49.39 -51.35
N LYS A 37 -8.90 -48.43 -52.08
CA LYS A 37 -9.94 -47.43 -51.78
C LYS A 37 -11.36 -48.01 -51.91
N PRO A 38 -12.32 -47.53 -51.11
CA PRO A 38 -13.59 -47.03 -51.68
C PRO A 38 -14.05 -45.68 -51.10
N ASP A 39 -15.08 -45.12 -51.72
CA ASP A 39 -15.41 -43.71 -51.88
C ASP A 39 -15.78 -42.84 -50.65
N GLN A 40 -15.64 -41.53 -50.90
CA GLN A 40 -15.78 -40.37 -50.03
C GLN A 40 -17.25 -40.05 -49.67
N PRO A 41 -17.55 -39.71 -48.40
CA PRO A 41 -18.61 -38.77 -48.06
C PRO A 41 -18.06 -37.42 -47.60
N GLN A 42 -18.78 -36.33 -47.92
CA GLN A 42 -18.41 -34.93 -47.73
C GLN A 42 -18.08 -34.54 -46.28
N LYS A 43 -17.10 -33.63 -46.12
CA LYS A 43 -16.82 -32.91 -44.86
C LYS A 43 -18.02 -32.02 -44.47
N PRO A 44 -18.45 -32.01 -43.20
CA PRO A 44 -19.24 -30.92 -42.64
C PRO A 44 -18.37 -29.68 -42.41
N ASP A 45 -18.90 -28.50 -42.74
CA ASP A 45 -18.25 -27.20 -42.53
C ASP A 45 -18.03 -26.88 -41.04
N GLU A 46 -16.89 -26.26 -40.73
CA GLU A 46 -16.54 -25.73 -39.40
C GLU A 46 -17.47 -24.57 -38.98
N PRO A 47 -17.72 -24.38 -37.66
CA PRO A 47 -18.53 -23.27 -37.17
C PRO A 47 -17.80 -21.94 -37.31
N ASN A 48 -18.39 -20.99 -38.05
CA ASN A 48 -17.93 -19.61 -38.16
C ASN A 48 -17.79 -18.95 -36.78
N GLN A 49 -16.61 -18.39 -36.48
CA GLN A 49 -16.43 -17.43 -35.39
C GLN A 49 -17.29 -16.16 -35.64
N PRO A 50 -17.85 -15.53 -34.59
CA PRO A 50 -18.64 -14.30 -34.76
C PRO A 50 -17.74 -13.14 -35.21
N LYS A 51 -18.08 -12.54 -36.33
CA LYS A 51 -17.50 -11.28 -36.80
C LYS A 51 -17.93 -10.14 -35.86
N PRO A 52 -17.05 -9.19 -35.49
CA PRO A 52 -17.45 -8.03 -34.70
C PRO A 52 -18.60 -7.26 -35.38
N PRO A 53 -19.56 -6.71 -34.63
CA PRO A 53 -20.72 -6.05 -35.20
C PRO A 53 -20.30 -4.82 -36.01
N THR A 54 -20.62 -4.82 -37.30
CA THR A 54 -20.56 -3.65 -38.15
C THR A 54 -21.54 -2.60 -37.58
N PRO A 55 -21.13 -1.34 -37.35
CA PRO A 55 -22.07 -0.29 -36.97
C PRO A 55 -23.16 -0.18 -38.04
N PRO A 56 -24.43 0.06 -37.67
CA PRO A 56 -25.45 0.33 -38.67
C PRO A 56 -25.04 1.58 -39.44
N VAL A 57 -24.93 1.46 -40.77
CA VAL A 57 -24.72 2.60 -41.65
C VAL A 57 -26.03 3.38 -41.71
N GLY A 58 -26.29 4.16 -40.65
CA GLY A 58 -27.27 5.23 -40.72
C GLY A 58 -26.85 6.20 -41.81
N LYS A 59 -27.82 6.74 -42.55
CA LYS A 59 -27.57 7.81 -43.51
C LYS A 59 -26.81 8.94 -42.80
N LYS A 60 -25.67 9.37 -43.34
CA LYS A 60 -24.88 10.47 -42.77
C LYS A 60 -25.78 11.71 -42.60
N PRO A 61 -25.86 12.31 -41.40
CA PRO A 61 -26.59 13.55 -41.20
C PRO A 61 -25.99 14.72 -41.96
N SER A 62 -26.79 15.74 -42.22
CA SER A 62 -26.30 17.01 -42.76
C SER A 62 -25.24 17.64 -41.85
N ASP A 63 -24.31 18.42 -42.40
CA ASP A 63 -23.29 19.11 -41.62
C ASP A 63 -23.88 19.96 -40.48
N TYR A 64 -25.04 20.59 -40.74
CA TYR A 64 -25.80 21.32 -39.73
C TYR A 64 -26.25 20.42 -38.57
N HIS A 65 -26.78 19.23 -38.86
CA HIS A 65 -27.18 18.29 -37.83
C HIS A 65 -25.98 17.65 -37.11
N ILE A 66 -24.89 17.34 -37.83
CA ILE A 66 -23.63 16.91 -37.20
C ILE A 66 -23.17 17.95 -36.18
N ALA A 67 -23.09 19.23 -36.57
CA ALA A 67 -22.66 20.30 -35.67
C ALA A 67 -23.61 20.51 -34.48
N THR A 68 -24.93 20.57 -34.73
CA THR A 68 -25.90 21.03 -33.72
C THR A 68 -26.43 19.91 -32.81
N ARG A 69 -26.30 18.65 -33.20
CA ARG A 69 -26.79 17.47 -32.46
C ARG A 69 -25.65 16.52 -32.05
N MET A 70 -24.42 17.03 -32.04
CA MET A 70 -23.23 16.29 -31.62
C MET A 70 -23.39 15.78 -30.18
N ALA A 71 -22.91 14.57 -29.95
CA ALA A 71 -22.73 13.95 -28.65
C ALA A 71 -21.32 13.36 -28.57
N VAL A 72 -20.76 13.38 -27.36
CA VAL A 72 -19.48 12.75 -27.04
C VAL A 72 -19.69 11.72 -25.93
N LYS A 73 -19.08 10.55 -26.07
CA LYS A 73 -19.11 9.50 -25.06
C LYS A 73 -17.70 8.98 -24.83
N VAL A 74 -17.29 8.82 -23.57
CA VAL A 74 -16.06 8.10 -23.24
C VAL A 74 -16.24 6.62 -23.57
N ASN A 75 -15.27 6.07 -24.28
CA ASN A 75 -15.26 4.67 -24.67
C ASN A 75 -15.14 3.76 -23.43
N GLU A 76 -15.69 2.56 -23.52
CA GLU A 76 -15.61 1.59 -22.43
C GLU A 76 -14.16 1.31 -22.05
N ASN A 77 -13.91 1.24 -20.74
CA ASN A 77 -12.58 1.02 -20.16
C ASN A 77 -11.50 2.07 -20.50
N LYS A 78 -11.86 3.22 -21.11
CA LYS A 78 -10.90 4.29 -21.44
C LYS A 78 -10.77 5.41 -20.42
N GLN A 79 -11.65 5.46 -19.41
CA GLN A 79 -11.62 6.51 -18.39
C GLN A 79 -10.26 6.62 -17.67
N VAL A 80 -9.67 5.49 -17.26
CA VAL A 80 -8.38 5.49 -16.54
C VAL A 80 -7.25 6.01 -17.42
N GLU A 81 -7.17 5.56 -18.68
CA GLU A 81 -6.15 6.02 -19.63
C GLU A 81 -6.31 7.51 -19.97
N LEU A 82 -7.56 7.97 -20.15
CA LEU A 82 -7.88 9.39 -20.37
C LEU A 82 -7.33 10.24 -19.23
N LEU A 83 -7.68 9.89 -17.98
CA LEU A 83 -7.19 10.61 -16.80
C LEU A 83 -5.67 10.57 -16.66
N ARG A 84 -5.02 9.49 -17.09
CA ARG A 84 -3.56 9.34 -16.97
C ARG A 84 -2.79 10.21 -17.97
N THR A 85 -3.31 10.33 -19.18
CA THR A 85 -2.58 10.84 -20.36
C THR A 85 -2.90 12.29 -20.68
N LEU A 86 -4.15 12.73 -20.46
CA LEU A 86 -4.53 14.11 -20.74
C LEU A 86 -3.79 15.08 -19.81
N LYS A 87 -3.43 16.24 -20.36
CA LYS A 87 -2.81 17.36 -19.64
C LYS A 87 -3.84 18.14 -18.81
N ILE A 88 -4.57 17.43 -17.94
CA ILE A 88 -5.65 17.99 -17.11
C ILE A 88 -5.14 19.15 -16.25
N GLU A 89 -3.97 19.00 -15.62
CA GLU A 89 -3.43 20.04 -14.75
C GLU A 89 -3.07 21.34 -15.47
N GLU A 90 -2.49 21.25 -16.68
CA GLU A 90 -2.13 22.45 -17.47
C GLU A 90 -3.39 23.22 -17.87
N LEU A 91 -4.48 22.51 -18.17
CA LEU A 91 -5.76 23.12 -18.49
C LEU A 91 -6.48 23.67 -17.25
N ALA A 92 -6.56 22.88 -16.17
CA ALA A 92 -7.34 23.17 -14.97
C ALA A 92 -6.72 24.27 -14.09
N TRP A 93 -5.41 24.17 -13.87
CA TRP A 93 -4.70 25.00 -12.89
C TRP A 93 -3.55 25.79 -13.51
N GLY A 94 -2.98 25.32 -14.63
CA GLY A 94 -1.98 26.04 -15.41
C GLY A 94 -2.53 27.18 -16.26
N GLY A 95 -3.82 27.13 -16.61
CA GLY A 95 -4.47 28.13 -17.47
C GLY A 95 -4.03 28.08 -18.93
N GLU A 96 -3.36 27.01 -19.36
CA GLU A 96 -2.88 26.82 -20.73
C GLU A 96 -4.05 26.48 -21.66
N LYS A 97 -4.52 27.50 -22.39
CA LYS A 97 -5.53 27.34 -23.44
C LYS A 97 -4.95 26.48 -24.56
N GLY A 98 -5.52 25.29 -24.78
CA GLY A 98 -5.07 24.35 -25.81
C GLY A 98 -4.23 23.19 -25.29
N ALA A 99 -4.05 23.04 -23.97
CA ALA A 99 -3.36 21.89 -23.39
C ALA A 99 -3.98 20.52 -23.74
N VAL A 100 -5.28 20.50 -24.08
CA VAL A 100 -6.00 19.31 -24.55
C VAL A 100 -6.58 19.61 -25.93
N THR A 101 -6.19 18.81 -26.92
CA THR A 101 -6.60 18.94 -28.32
C THR A 101 -7.60 17.85 -28.72
N LEU A 102 -8.19 17.97 -29.92
CA LEU A 102 -9.01 16.89 -30.48
C LEU A 102 -8.24 15.58 -30.56
N ALA A 103 -7.01 15.62 -31.08
CA ALA A 103 -6.16 14.46 -31.25
C ALA A 103 -5.89 13.73 -29.92
N ASP A 104 -5.77 14.47 -28.81
CA ASP A 104 -5.59 13.89 -27.48
C ASP A 104 -6.85 13.16 -26.98
N LEU A 105 -8.05 13.59 -27.41
CA LEU A 105 -9.32 12.99 -26.99
C LEU A 105 -9.71 11.75 -27.82
N LEU A 106 -9.41 11.74 -29.12
CA LEU A 106 -9.85 10.68 -30.04
C LEU A 106 -9.55 9.24 -29.60
N PRO A 107 -8.43 8.93 -28.91
CA PRO A 107 -8.19 7.57 -28.41
C PRO A 107 -9.21 7.11 -27.35
N PHE A 108 -9.89 8.04 -26.68
CA PHE A 108 -10.68 7.77 -25.49
C PHE A 108 -12.17 8.02 -25.65
N VAL A 109 -12.58 8.74 -26.69
CA VAL A 109 -13.99 9.13 -26.87
C VAL A 109 -14.49 8.79 -28.27
N THR A 110 -15.81 8.63 -28.37
CA THR A 110 -16.53 8.53 -29.63
C THR A 110 -17.42 9.76 -29.79
N PHE A 111 -17.34 10.38 -30.96
CA PHE A 111 -18.26 11.42 -31.38
C PHE A 111 -19.37 10.81 -32.22
N SER A 112 -20.60 11.20 -31.93
CA SER A 112 -21.79 10.78 -32.68
C SER A 112 -22.73 11.96 -32.86
N SER A 113 -23.63 11.86 -33.84
CA SER A 113 -24.72 12.81 -34.03
C SER A 113 -25.96 12.07 -34.54
N SER A 114 -27.00 12.79 -34.91
CA SER A 114 -28.22 12.23 -35.48
C SER A 114 -28.90 13.21 -36.43
N GLU A 115 -29.69 12.67 -37.35
CA GLU A 115 -30.70 13.44 -38.06
C GLU A 115 -31.89 13.78 -37.14
N THR A 116 -32.91 14.45 -37.70
CA THR A 116 -34.16 14.76 -36.99
C THR A 116 -34.93 13.52 -36.51
N ASP A 117 -34.71 12.37 -37.15
CA ASP A 117 -35.30 11.07 -36.79
C ASP A 117 -34.67 10.45 -35.53
N GLY A 118 -33.54 11.00 -35.05
CA GLY A 118 -32.82 10.50 -33.88
C GLY A 118 -31.95 9.28 -34.14
N THR A 119 -31.84 8.80 -35.38
CA THR A 119 -30.98 7.66 -35.71
C THR A 119 -29.51 8.03 -35.44
N PRO A 120 -28.79 7.29 -34.58
CA PRO A 120 -27.42 7.63 -34.23
C PRO A 120 -26.48 7.36 -35.39
N TYR A 121 -25.58 8.30 -35.63
CA TYR A 121 -24.49 8.23 -36.59
C TYR A 121 -23.16 8.50 -35.89
N THR A 122 -22.28 7.52 -35.86
CA THR A 122 -20.91 7.68 -35.35
C THR A 122 -20.05 8.35 -36.41
N LEU A 123 -19.31 9.39 -36.03
CA LEU A 123 -18.43 10.11 -36.94
C LEU A 123 -17.29 9.21 -37.43
N THR A 124 -17.02 9.26 -38.74
CA THR A 124 -15.92 8.54 -39.38
C THR A 124 -14.61 9.32 -39.27
N ALA A 125 -13.49 8.69 -39.65
CA ALA A 125 -12.19 9.36 -39.68
C ALA A 125 -12.18 10.60 -40.60
N ASP A 126 -12.94 10.60 -41.69
CA ASP A 126 -13.05 11.77 -42.59
C ASP A 126 -13.89 12.89 -41.97
N ASP A 127 -14.92 12.54 -41.20
CA ASP A 127 -15.70 13.53 -40.44
C ASP A 127 -14.85 14.20 -39.36
N LEU A 128 -14.02 13.43 -38.65
CA LEU A 128 -13.17 13.95 -37.58
C LEU A 128 -12.12 14.96 -38.09
N LYS A 129 -11.74 14.91 -39.37
CA LYS A 129 -10.86 15.93 -40.00
C LYS A 129 -11.54 17.29 -40.15
N LEU A 130 -12.88 17.30 -40.20
CA LEU A 130 -13.70 18.51 -40.31
C LEU A 130 -14.17 19.04 -38.95
N LEU A 131 -13.84 18.32 -37.86
CA LEU A 131 -14.26 18.64 -36.51
C LEU A 131 -13.20 19.51 -35.81
N GLU A 132 -13.66 20.61 -35.23
CA GLU A 132 -12.86 21.50 -34.40
C GLU A 132 -13.44 21.56 -32.98
N LEU A 133 -12.57 21.52 -31.97
CA LEU A 133 -12.95 21.81 -30.60
C LEU A 133 -12.77 23.31 -30.34
N VAL A 134 -13.79 23.92 -29.75
CA VAL A 134 -13.85 25.35 -29.47
C VAL A 134 -14.14 25.54 -28.00
N ASP A 135 -13.52 26.54 -27.37
CA ASP A 135 -13.80 26.92 -25.98
C ASP A 135 -13.60 25.76 -24.97
N MET A 136 -12.50 25.01 -25.14
CA MET A 136 -12.11 23.94 -24.23
C MET A 136 -11.80 24.49 -22.83
N ARG A 137 -12.47 23.94 -21.81
CA ARG A 137 -12.36 24.37 -20.41
C ARG A 137 -12.42 23.18 -19.46
N TYR A 138 -11.71 23.32 -18.34
CA TYR A 138 -11.93 22.50 -17.17
C TYR A 138 -12.95 23.18 -16.25
N GLN A 139 -13.99 22.46 -15.87
CA GLN A 139 -15.01 22.94 -14.94
C GLN A 139 -14.95 22.09 -13.67
N GLU A 140 -14.62 22.74 -12.56
CA GLU A 140 -14.63 22.12 -11.24
C GLU A 140 -16.07 21.93 -10.76
N GLY A 141 -16.38 20.73 -10.27
CA GLY A 141 -17.66 20.38 -9.68
C GLY A 141 -17.57 20.10 -8.18
N ALA A 142 -18.73 20.10 -7.52
CA ALA A 142 -18.80 19.79 -6.10
C ALA A 142 -18.27 18.38 -5.81
N GLY A 143 -17.48 18.22 -4.76
CA GLY A 143 -16.94 16.92 -4.37
C GLY A 143 -15.96 16.28 -5.38
N GLY A 144 -15.47 17.04 -6.36
CA GLY A 144 -14.55 16.53 -7.39
C GLY A 144 -15.23 15.84 -8.58
N SER A 145 -16.54 16.04 -8.76
CA SER A 145 -17.27 15.68 -9.98
C SER A 145 -17.00 16.70 -11.10
N ASP A 146 -15.77 16.73 -11.58
CA ASP A 146 -15.31 17.72 -12.54
C ASP A 146 -15.69 17.34 -13.97
N HIS A 147 -15.55 18.29 -14.89
CA HIS A 147 -15.88 18.10 -16.30
C HIS A 147 -14.88 18.79 -17.21
N LEU A 148 -14.53 18.13 -18.31
CA LEU A 148 -13.93 18.77 -19.47
C LEU A 148 -15.06 19.22 -20.40
N THR A 149 -15.27 20.52 -20.51
CA THR A 149 -16.36 21.12 -21.30
C THR A 149 -15.83 21.83 -22.53
N PHE A 150 -16.51 21.68 -23.66
CA PHE A 150 -16.13 22.34 -24.91
C PHE A 150 -17.32 22.45 -25.86
N LYS A 151 -17.24 23.36 -26.81
CA LYS A 151 -18.11 23.42 -27.98
C LYS A 151 -17.42 22.80 -29.18
N VAL A 152 -18.19 22.53 -30.22
CA VAL A 152 -17.66 22.02 -31.48
C VAL A 152 -17.99 22.95 -32.64
N ARG A 153 -17.17 22.91 -33.68
CA ARG A 153 -17.51 23.41 -35.01
C ARG A 153 -17.24 22.28 -36.00
N TYR A 154 -18.19 21.99 -36.87
CA TYR A 154 -18.06 20.94 -37.87
C TYR A 154 -18.24 21.54 -39.25
N ASN A 155 -17.22 21.38 -40.12
CA ASN A 155 -17.20 21.93 -41.48
C ASN A 155 -17.62 23.42 -41.53
N GLY A 156 -17.09 24.24 -40.61
CA GLY A 156 -17.42 25.66 -40.50
C GLY A 156 -18.74 25.98 -39.76
N VAL A 157 -19.64 25.01 -39.55
CA VAL A 157 -20.90 25.21 -38.84
C VAL A 157 -20.68 25.12 -37.33
N ALA A 158 -21.06 26.17 -36.60
CA ALA A 158 -20.96 26.19 -35.15
C ALA A 158 -21.99 25.24 -34.51
N GLY A 159 -21.54 24.43 -33.56
CA GLY A 159 -22.41 23.61 -32.74
C GLY A 159 -23.25 24.44 -31.77
N LYS A 160 -24.40 23.89 -31.39
CA LYS A 160 -25.36 24.57 -30.51
C LYS A 160 -25.06 24.32 -29.03
N GLU A 161 -24.85 23.07 -28.67
CA GLU A 161 -24.74 22.62 -27.28
C GLU A 161 -23.28 22.59 -26.80
N THR A 162 -23.10 22.68 -25.48
CA THR A 162 -21.79 22.45 -24.84
C THR A 162 -21.68 20.96 -24.54
N LEU A 163 -20.62 20.33 -25.06
CA LEU A 163 -20.28 18.95 -24.78
C LEU A 163 -19.46 18.86 -23.49
N SER A 164 -19.59 17.74 -22.80
CA SER A 164 -18.95 17.51 -21.52
C SER A 164 -18.45 16.08 -21.39
N ILE A 165 -17.21 15.92 -20.94
CA ILE A 165 -16.62 14.64 -20.56
C ILE A 165 -16.42 14.66 -19.04
N PRO A 166 -17.00 13.71 -18.29
CA PRO A 166 -16.85 13.67 -16.83
C PRO A 166 -15.42 13.29 -16.43
N ILE A 167 -14.90 14.00 -15.44
CA ILE A 167 -13.57 13.84 -14.85
C ILE A 167 -13.73 13.63 -13.33
N SER A 168 -13.28 12.47 -12.84
CA SER A 168 -13.21 12.22 -11.40
C SER A 168 -11.90 12.76 -10.87
N ARG A 169 -11.94 13.87 -10.11
CA ARG A 169 -10.73 14.44 -9.48
C ARG A 169 -10.09 13.44 -8.51
N ARG A 170 -10.91 12.65 -7.83
CA ARG A 170 -10.49 11.54 -6.96
C ARG A 170 -9.66 10.52 -7.75
N ASP A 171 -10.22 9.97 -8.83
CA ASP A 171 -9.53 8.91 -9.59
C ASP A 171 -8.32 9.45 -10.35
N TYR A 172 -8.31 10.74 -10.68
CA TYR A 172 -7.13 11.40 -11.23
C TYR A 172 -5.96 11.37 -10.24
N PHE A 173 -6.17 11.83 -9.00
CA PHE A 173 -5.09 11.90 -8.02
C PHE A 173 -4.73 10.56 -7.39
N LEU A 174 -5.66 9.60 -7.26
CA LEU A 174 -5.35 8.24 -6.79
C LEU A 174 -4.39 7.50 -7.74
N GLN A 175 -4.30 7.90 -9.01
CA GLN A 175 -3.28 7.38 -9.92
C GLN A 175 -1.87 7.91 -9.61
N LYS A 176 -1.75 9.01 -8.88
CA LYS A 176 -0.47 9.66 -8.51
C LYS A 176 -0.02 9.27 -7.11
N PHE A 177 -0.98 9.05 -6.21
CA PHE A 177 -0.72 8.76 -4.80
C PHE A 177 -1.24 7.37 -4.45
N GLN A 178 -0.30 6.46 -4.22
CA GLN A 178 -0.59 5.09 -3.82
C GLN A 178 -0.08 4.84 -2.41
N VAL A 179 -0.82 4.06 -1.63
CA VAL A 179 -0.40 3.63 -0.30
C VAL A 179 0.82 2.70 -0.40
N ASN A 180 1.76 2.87 0.52
CA ASN A 180 2.95 2.06 0.66
C ASN A 180 2.70 0.90 1.64
N GLU A 181 2.21 -0.22 1.13
CA GLU A 181 1.91 -1.41 1.94
C GLU A 181 3.17 -2.01 2.61
N THR A 182 4.33 -1.90 1.96
CA THR A 182 5.60 -2.34 2.53
C THR A 182 5.93 -1.57 3.80
N PHE A 183 5.71 -0.25 3.80
CA PHE A 183 5.91 0.57 5.00
C PHE A 183 5.01 0.09 6.14
N ALA A 184 3.71 -0.12 5.89
CA ALA A 184 2.78 -0.59 6.92
C ALA A 184 3.28 -1.91 7.55
N SER A 185 3.65 -2.90 6.73
CA SER A 185 4.13 -4.21 7.21
C SER A 185 5.39 -4.17 8.09
N GLN A 186 6.15 -3.07 8.03
CA GLN A 186 7.39 -2.91 8.77
C GLN A 186 7.21 -2.18 10.11
N HIS A 187 6.06 -1.56 10.36
CA HIS A 187 5.84 -0.68 11.51
C HIS A 187 4.67 -1.16 12.36
N TYR A 188 4.67 -0.79 13.64
CA TYR A 188 3.49 -0.91 14.50
C TYR A 188 2.63 0.35 14.41
N LEU A 189 1.30 0.17 14.52
CA LEU A 189 0.35 1.28 14.43
C LEU A 189 0.49 2.28 15.59
N GLY A 190 0.92 1.81 16.77
CA GLY A 190 1.13 2.65 17.95
C GLY A 190 2.07 3.83 17.68
N GLY A 191 3.21 3.63 17.03
CA GLY A 191 4.18 4.70 16.80
C GLY A 191 3.61 5.88 15.98
N LEU A 192 2.63 5.61 15.10
CA LEU A 192 1.91 6.64 14.35
C LEU A 192 0.97 7.47 15.23
N GLU A 193 0.39 6.88 16.29
CA GLU A 193 -0.40 7.62 17.29
C GLU A 193 0.47 8.64 18.02
N HIS A 194 1.68 8.23 18.40
CA HIS A 194 2.53 8.99 19.30
C HIS A 194 3.49 9.98 18.59
N LYS A 195 4.14 9.56 17.49
CA LYS A 195 5.11 10.39 16.73
C LYS A 195 4.66 10.71 15.28
N GLY A 196 3.37 10.48 14.98
CA GLY A 196 2.70 10.59 13.68
C GLY A 196 3.46 11.27 12.55
N VAL A 197 3.67 12.59 12.62
CA VAL A 197 4.21 13.41 11.53
C VAL A 197 5.49 12.84 10.89
N VAL A 198 6.42 12.28 11.69
CA VAL A 198 7.67 11.72 11.15
C VAL A 198 7.40 10.47 10.31
N LEU A 199 6.53 9.59 10.80
CA LEU A 199 6.22 8.30 10.18
C LEU A 199 5.21 8.41 9.04
N LEU A 200 4.30 9.40 9.07
CA LEU A 200 3.29 9.61 8.02
C LEU A 200 3.93 9.78 6.63
N SER A 201 5.14 10.34 6.56
CA SER A 201 5.86 10.57 5.30
C SER A 201 6.12 9.30 4.47
N GLY A 202 6.15 8.13 5.11
CA GLY A 202 6.36 6.82 4.48
C GLY A 202 5.08 6.11 4.02
N LEU A 203 3.89 6.63 4.34
CA LEU A 203 2.61 5.98 4.03
C LEU A 203 2.22 5.99 2.55
N LEU A 204 2.76 6.93 1.78
CA LEU A 204 2.60 6.95 0.34
C LEU A 204 3.88 6.44 -0.33
N LYS A 205 3.73 5.73 -1.44
CA LYS A 205 4.85 5.41 -2.33
C LYS A 205 5.48 6.69 -2.85
N GLU A 206 6.71 6.58 -3.36
CA GLU A 206 7.39 7.70 -4.00
C GLU A 206 6.51 8.31 -5.11
N TYR A 207 6.41 9.63 -5.08
CA TYR A 207 5.72 10.45 -6.07
C TYR A 207 6.55 11.71 -6.34
N ASP A 208 6.21 12.43 -7.40
CA ASP A 208 6.89 13.67 -7.79
C ASP A 208 6.64 14.79 -6.76
N ARG A 209 7.56 14.96 -5.81
CA ARG A 209 7.47 15.94 -4.72
C ARG A 209 7.77 17.37 -5.16
N ASP A 210 8.36 17.57 -6.34
CA ASP A 210 8.53 18.91 -6.93
C ASP A 210 7.21 19.41 -7.52
N LYS A 211 6.42 18.47 -8.04
CA LYS A 211 5.12 18.75 -8.66
C LYS A 211 3.98 18.78 -7.66
N TYR A 212 3.98 17.89 -6.67
CA TYR A 212 2.90 17.75 -5.69
C TYR A 212 3.43 17.91 -4.27
N ALA A 213 2.65 18.60 -3.43
CA ALA A 213 2.83 18.55 -1.99
C ALA A 213 1.57 17.95 -1.37
N VAL A 214 1.70 16.81 -0.69
CA VAL A 214 0.58 16.14 -0.01
C VAL A 214 0.77 16.25 1.49
N GLU A 215 -0.14 16.97 2.14
CA GLU A 215 -0.18 17.08 3.60
C GLU A 215 -1.00 15.92 4.15
N LEU A 216 -0.35 15.07 4.95
CA LEU A 216 -0.96 13.86 5.50
C LEU A 216 -1.39 14.08 6.95
N SER A 217 -2.55 13.57 7.31
CA SER A 217 -3.05 13.54 8.69
C SER A 217 -3.75 12.21 8.98
N ALA A 218 -3.43 11.62 10.14
CA ALA A 218 -4.16 10.45 10.62
C ALA A 218 -5.57 10.88 11.05
N THR A 219 -6.59 10.12 10.65
CA THR A 219 -8.00 10.40 11.00
C THR A 219 -8.55 9.37 11.97
N ARG A 220 -8.13 8.11 11.86
CA ARG A 220 -8.52 7.04 12.79
C ARG A 220 -7.48 5.92 12.81
N LEU A 221 -7.18 5.43 14.00
CA LEU A 221 -6.36 4.25 14.22
C LEU A 221 -7.24 3.12 14.74
N ASP A 222 -7.20 1.98 14.06
CA ASP A 222 -7.87 0.75 14.46
C ASP A 222 -6.80 -0.27 14.86
N HIS A 223 -6.46 -0.27 16.15
CA HIS A 223 -5.44 -1.18 16.72
C HIS A 223 -5.89 -2.65 16.68
N HIS A 224 -7.20 -2.93 16.69
CA HIS A 224 -7.70 -4.30 16.62
C HIS A 224 -7.43 -4.92 15.25
N ASN A 225 -7.71 -4.17 14.18
CA ASN A 225 -7.53 -4.63 12.82
C ASN A 225 -6.15 -4.27 12.22
N ASN A 226 -5.31 -3.54 12.96
CA ASN A 226 -4.03 -3.01 12.49
C ASN A 226 -4.20 -2.17 11.21
N VAL A 227 -5.16 -1.24 11.25
CA VAL A 227 -5.52 -0.36 10.12
C VAL A 227 -5.41 1.10 10.53
N LEU A 228 -4.73 1.88 9.68
CA LEU A 228 -4.73 3.33 9.72
C LEU A 228 -5.66 3.89 8.64
N TYR A 229 -6.56 4.77 9.05
CA TYR A 229 -7.26 5.68 8.16
C TYR A 229 -6.59 7.05 8.25
N PHE A 230 -6.32 7.62 7.10
CA PHE A 230 -5.63 8.91 7.00
C PHE A 230 -6.11 9.66 5.77
N GLU A 231 -5.95 10.96 5.79
CA GLU A 231 -6.28 11.81 4.65
C GLU A 231 -5.01 12.48 4.09
N GLY A 232 -5.09 12.86 2.82
CA GLY A 232 -4.08 13.65 2.14
C GLY A 232 -4.70 14.85 1.46
N ILE A 233 -4.24 16.04 1.85
CA ILE A 233 -4.60 17.29 1.17
C ILE A 233 -3.58 17.54 0.06
N VAL A 234 -4.05 17.57 -1.18
CA VAL A 234 -3.21 17.77 -2.36
C VAL A 234 -3.04 19.26 -2.63
N ASN A 235 -1.79 19.70 -2.69
CA ASN A 235 -1.37 21.01 -3.13
C ASN A 235 -0.57 20.89 -4.43
N LEU A 236 -0.66 21.92 -5.28
CA LEU A 236 0.08 22.01 -6.54
C LEU A 236 0.98 23.27 -6.53
N PRO A 237 2.19 23.17 -5.96
CA PRO A 237 3.11 24.31 -5.81
C PRO A 237 3.42 25.01 -7.13
N ARG A 238 3.62 24.26 -8.22
CA ARG A 238 3.88 24.80 -9.57
C ARG A 238 2.82 25.81 -10.02
N TYR A 239 1.55 25.57 -9.66
CA TYR A 239 0.42 26.43 -10.03
C TYR A 239 -0.01 27.38 -8.91
N LYS A 240 0.72 27.42 -7.79
CA LYS A 240 0.36 28.18 -6.58
C LYS A 240 -1.05 27.86 -6.09
N LYS A 241 -1.47 26.60 -6.19
CA LYS A 241 -2.78 26.12 -5.72
C LYS A 241 -2.61 25.31 -4.45
N VAL A 242 -3.43 25.63 -3.46
CA VAL A 242 -3.49 24.93 -2.17
C VAL A 242 -4.88 24.34 -1.98
N ASN A 243 -4.98 23.28 -1.18
CA ASN A 243 -6.21 22.56 -0.88
C ASN A 243 -6.99 22.14 -2.14
N VAL A 244 -6.28 21.67 -3.17
CA VAL A 244 -6.86 21.33 -4.48
C VAL A 244 -7.84 20.19 -4.37
N PHE A 245 -7.50 19.18 -3.57
CA PHE A 245 -8.41 18.09 -3.27
C PHE A 245 -8.03 17.37 -2.00
N LYS A 246 -9.03 16.80 -1.32
CA LYS A 246 -8.83 15.94 -0.16
C LYS A 246 -9.06 14.49 -0.57
N LEU A 247 -8.10 13.63 -0.25
CA LEU A 247 -8.17 12.19 -0.50
C LEU A 247 -8.22 11.46 0.82
N ASP A 248 -9.11 10.47 0.90
CA ASP A 248 -9.15 9.52 2.01
C ASP A 248 -8.44 8.23 1.60
N PHE A 249 -7.52 7.79 2.45
CA PHE A 249 -6.71 6.60 2.29
C PHE A 249 -6.90 5.63 3.46
N GLN A 250 -6.49 4.39 3.20
CA GLN A 250 -6.42 3.35 4.20
C GLN A 250 -5.10 2.60 4.02
N ALA A 251 -4.33 2.45 5.11
CA ALA A 251 -3.18 1.56 5.18
C ALA A 251 -3.51 0.43 6.14
N SER A 252 -3.32 -0.81 5.68
CA SER A 252 -3.56 -2.03 6.45
C SER A 252 -2.30 -2.89 6.51
N GLY A 253 -2.31 -3.87 7.41
CA GLY A 253 -1.20 -4.82 7.51
C GLY A 253 -0.05 -4.31 8.37
N PHE A 254 -0.31 -3.37 9.29
CA PHE A 254 0.66 -3.03 10.33
C PHE A 254 0.99 -4.25 11.19
N LYS A 255 2.19 -4.25 11.78
CA LYS A 255 2.62 -5.35 12.66
C LYS A 255 1.63 -5.50 13.81
N PRO A 256 1.04 -6.70 14.01
CA PRO A 256 0.21 -6.95 15.16
C PRO A 256 1.08 -6.96 16.43
N LEU A 257 0.51 -6.61 17.57
CA LEU A 257 1.25 -6.63 18.84
C LEU A 257 1.76 -8.04 19.22
N SER A 258 1.18 -9.11 18.66
CA SER A 258 1.71 -10.47 18.78
C SER A 258 3.10 -10.66 18.15
N ALA A 259 3.50 -9.80 17.20
CA ALA A 259 4.84 -9.80 16.61
C ALA A 259 5.94 -9.32 17.58
N LEU A 260 5.55 -8.80 18.75
CA LEU A 260 6.47 -8.51 19.85
C LEU A 260 6.98 -9.79 20.54
N LYS A 261 6.37 -10.95 20.28
CA LYS A 261 6.82 -12.23 20.81
C LYS A 261 8.31 -12.43 20.51
N ASP A 262 9.04 -12.85 21.53
CA ASP A 262 10.50 -13.06 21.52
C ASP A 262 11.35 -11.77 21.31
N ASN A 263 10.72 -10.65 20.97
CA ASN A 263 11.38 -9.38 20.67
C ASN A 263 11.31 -8.39 21.85
N LEU A 264 10.19 -8.32 22.57
CA LEU A 264 10.08 -7.50 23.78
C LEU A 264 10.89 -8.12 24.92
N THR A 265 11.84 -7.37 25.46
CA THR A 265 12.71 -7.84 26.54
C THR A 265 12.88 -6.80 27.64
N PHE A 266 13.26 -7.27 28.82
CA PHE A 266 13.54 -6.43 29.98
C PHE A 266 14.90 -6.81 30.56
N SER A 267 15.66 -5.79 30.95
CA SER A 267 16.97 -5.95 31.56
C SER A 267 17.00 -5.41 32.99
N THR A 268 17.85 -6.01 33.80
CA THR A 268 18.05 -5.61 35.19
C THR A 268 18.78 -4.28 35.28
N THR A 269 18.36 -3.47 36.25
CA THR A 269 18.96 -2.19 36.60
C THR A 269 19.36 -2.20 38.09
N GLY A 270 20.18 -1.23 38.51
CA GLY A 270 20.48 -1.02 39.93
C GLY A 270 19.21 -0.84 40.79
N PRO A 271 18.30 0.10 40.46
CA PRO A 271 17.06 0.30 41.21
C PRO A 271 16.18 -0.94 41.31
N LEU A 272 16.07 -1.74 40.24
CA LEU A 272 15.31 -2.99 40.28
C LEU A 272 15.95 -4.02 41.21
N ASN A 273 17.28 -4.18 41.12
CA ASN A 273 18.03 -5.10 41.99
C ASN A 273 17.84 -4.71 43.47
N GLU A 274 18.04 -3.43 43.81
CA GLU A 274 17.90 -2.93 45.17
C GLU A 274 16.48 -3.13 45.71
N TRP A 275 15.47 -2.80 44.91
CA TRP A 275 14.07 -3.01 45.27
C TRP A 275 13.77 -4.47 45.58
N LEU A 276 14.19 -5.38 44.70
CA LEU A 276 13.90 -6.80 44.88
C LEU A 276 14.67 -7.37 46.09
N ARG A 277 15.94 -7.01 46.26
CA ARG A 277 16.76 -7.42 47.40
C ARG A 277 16.15 -6.95 48.73
N ASP A 278 15.72 -5.69 48.83
CA ASP A 278 15.05 -5.16 50.03
C ASP A 278 13.80 -5.98 50.37
N ARG A 279 12.95 -6.24 49.39
CA ARG A 279 11.70 -7.00 49.59
C ARG A 279 11.94 -8.44 49.99
N LEU A 280 12.91 -9.11 49.37
CA LEU A 280 13.23 -10.50 49.67
C LEU A 280 13.92 -10.67 51.03
N SER A 281 14.80 -9.74 51.43
CA SER A 281 15.46 -9.80 52.76
C SER A 281 14.48 -9.78 53.94
N LYS A 282 13.28 -9.22 53.73
CA LYS A 282 12.21 -9.12 54.73
C LYS A 282 11.27 -10.33 54.75
N LYS A 283 11.42 -11.28 53.81
CA LYS A 283 10.55 -12.46 53.71
C LYS A 283 11.08 -13.58 54.61
N LYS A 284 10.20 -14.13 55.45
CA LYS A 284 10.49 -15.31 56.29
C LYS A 284 10.72 -16.59 55.47
N THR A 285 10.09 -16.67 54.30
CA THR A 285 10.16 -17.82 53.40
C THR A 285 10.55 -17.36 52.01
N LEU A 286 11.61 -17.96 51.46
CA LEU A 286 12.17 -17.67 50.15
C LEU A 286 12.04 -18.92 49.27
N ASN A 287 10.84 -19.11 48.73
CA ASN A 287 10.51 -20.10 47.71
C ASN A 287 9.78 -19.42 46.54
N ASP A 288 9.69 -20.09 45.41
CA ASP A 288 9.15 -19.56 44.16
C ASP A 288 7.71 -19.02 44.30
N ALA A 289 6.86 -19.71 45.08
CA ALA A 289 5.48 -19.28 45.31
C ALA A 289 5.39 -17.95 46.08
N ALA A 290 6.19 -17.77 47.14
CA ALA A 290 6.21 -16.54 47.94
C ALA A 290 6.78 -15.34 47.16
N ILE A 291 7.69 -15.61 46.22
CA ILE A 291 8.27 -14.59 45.33
C ILE A 291 7.26 -14.22 44.24
N LEU A 292 6.60 -15.21 43.64
CA LEU A 292 5.54 -14.98 42.67
C LEU A 292 4.41 -14.12 43.26
N GLU A 293 3.92 -14.46 44.46
CA GLU A 293 2.90 -13.68 45.16
C GLU A 293 3.31 -12.21 45.34
N LEU A 294 4.57 -11.96 45.75
CA LEU A 294 5.11 -10.62 45.90
C LEU A 294 5.10 -9.84 44.57
N LEU A 295 5.51 -10.47 43.48
CA LEU A 295 5.66 -9.82 42.18
C LEU A 295 4.30 -9.56 41.50
N THR A 296 3.31 -10.41 41.75
CA THR A 296 1.97 -10.31 41.15
C THR A 296 1.09 -9.22 41.79
N LEU A 297 1.36 -8.80 43.03
CA LEU A 297 0.55 -7.78 43.72
C LEU A 297 0.44 -6.45 42.96
N ASN A 298 1.55 -5.98 42.39
CA ASN A 298 1.58 -4.79 41.54
C ASN A 298 2.78 -4.84 40.59
N PRO A 299 2.65 -5.52 39.44
CA PRO A 299 3.75 -5.68 38.48
C PRO A 299 4.36 -4.36 38.04
N HIS A 300 3.52 -3.35 37.75
CA HIS A 300 3.98 -2.03 37.29
C HIS A 300 4.90 -1.32 38.29
N SER A 301 4.65 -1.47 39.60
CA SER A 301 5.42 -0.77 40.63
C SER A 301 6.92 -1.07 40.60
N TRP A 302 7.29 -2.30 40.23
CA TRP A 302 8.67 -2.74 40.14
C TRP A 302 9.15 -2.91 38.70
N LEU A 303 8.26 -3.26 37.77
CA LEU A 303 8.64 -3.47 36.37
C LEU A 303 9.14 -2.17 35.73
N LYS A 304 8.60 -1.02 36.13
CA LYS A 304 9.09 0.30 35.68
C LYS A 304 10.54 0.60 36.08
N LEU A 305 11.08 -0.12 37.06
CA LEU A 305 12.49 -0.02 37.45
C LEU A 305 13.39 -0.79 36.49
N SER A 306 12.86 -1.70 35.68
CA SER A 306 13.63 -2.43 34.66
C SER A 306 13.92 -1.56 33.43
N SER A 307 14.86 -1.99 32.60
CA SER A 307 15.13 -1.36 31.30
C SER A 307 14.45 -2.17 30.19
N PRO A 308 13.34 -1.68 29.61
CA PRO A 308 12.68 -2.34 28.48
C PRO A 308 13.44 -2.11 27.17
N SER A 309 13.36 -3.07 26.26
CA SER A 309 13.98 -2.99 24.92
C SER A 309 13.31 -3.93 23.93
N ILE A 310 13.53 -3.67 22.63
CA ILE A 310 13.09 -4.52 21.52
C ILE A 310 14.30 -5.09 20.81
N ARG A 311 14.31 -6.40 20.58
CA ARG A 311 15.28 -7.05 19.69
C ARG A 311 14.80 -6.96 18.25
N TYR A 312 15.62 -6.43 17.35
CA TYR A 312 15.45 -6.62 15.91
C TYR A 312 16.35 -7.76 15.45
N SER A 313 15.91 -8.51 14.44
CA SER A 313 16.70 -9.62 13.89
C SER A 313 17.98 -9.11 13.23
N GLY A 314 19.15 -9.42 13.81
CA GLY A 314 20.46 -9.28 13.17
C GLY A 314 21.35 -8.13 13.65
N GLU A 315 20.81 -7.13 14.33
CA GLU A 315 21.56 -6.00 14.90
C GLU A 315 21.04 -5.73 16.32
N GLY A 316 21.82 -5.02 17.15
CA GLY A 316 21.47 -4.75 18.55
C GLY A 316 20.02 -4.32 18.77
N GLY A 317 19.47 -4.63 19.94
CA GLY A 317 18.13 -4.19 20.29
C GLY A 317 18.07 -2.67 20.49
N GLY A 318 16.92 -2.07 20.18
CA GLY A 318 16.64 -0.67 20.50
C GLY A 318 16.02 -0.52 21.88
N TYR A 319 16.35 0.58 22.57
CA TYR A 319 15.82 0.87 23.90
C TYR A 319 14.39 1.39 23.82
N LEU A 320 13.56 0.95 24.76
CA LEU A 320 12.30 1.59 25.09
C LEU A 320 12.46 2.32 26.42
N HIS A 321 11.56 3.22 26.73
CA HIS A 321 11.43 3.80 28.06
C HIS A 321 9.98 3.82 28.51
N TRP A 322 9.81 3.95 29.82
CA TRP A 322 8.54 4.23 30.46
C TRP A 322 8.28 5.73 30.39
N GLU A 323 7.36 6.19 29.55
CA GLU A 323 6.96 7.62 29.51
C GLU A 323 6.10 7.96 30.73
N ASN A 324 5.35 6.98 31.22
CA ASN A 324 4.64 7.01 32.49
C ASN A 324 4.65 5.59 33.09
N ASP A 325 3.87 5.35 34.15
CA ASP A 325 3.86 4.06 34.85
C ASP A 325 3.34 2.88 34.00
N ARG A 326 2.78 3.13 32.80
CA ARG A 326 2.12 2.11 31.98
C ARG A 326 2.42 2.18 30.48
N ASP A 327 2.93 3.28 29.97
CA ASP A 327 3.20 3.45 28.55
C ASP A 327 4.66 3.13 28.23
N LEU A 328 4.87 2.24 27.27
CA LEU A 328 6.19 1.96 26.70
C LEU A 328 6.34 2.68 25.37
N VAL A 329 7.41 3.46 25.26
CA VAL A 329 7.68 4.31 24.11
C VAL A 329 9.06 3.99 23.57
N GLY A 330 9.16 3.82 22.26
CA GLY A 330 10.43 3.68 21.57
C GLY A 330 11.07 5.02 21.24
N GLU A 331 12.40 5.01 21.19
CA GLU A 331 13.23 6.16 20.89
C GLU A 331 14.16 5.88 19.71
N SER A 332 14.76 6.96 19.19
CA SER A 332 15.89 6.86 18.26
C SER A 332 17.17 7.10 19.03
N THR A 333 17.83 6.01 19.45
CA THR A 333 19.06 6.04 20.26
C THR A 333 20.01 4.93 19.82
N GLY A 334 21.33 5.18 19.94
CA GLY A 334 22.36 4.16 19.68
C GLY A 334 22.40 3.61 18.25
N GLY A 335 21.85 4.33 17.27
CA GLY A 335 21.75 3.87 15.87
C GLY A 335 20.52 3.02 15.57
N HIS A 336 19.65 2.77 16.56
CA HIS A 336 18.39 2.04 16.39
C HIS A 336 17.21 3.00 16.46
N ASP A 337 16.24 2.84 15.57
CA ASP A 337 14.99 3.61 15.57
C ASP A 337 13.83 2.69 15.97
N THR A 338 13.36 2.84 17.20
CA THR A 338 12.20 2.09 17.74
C THR A 338 10.96 2.98 17.83
N ARG A 339 10.96 4.18 17.24
CA ARG A 339 9.83 5.13 17.36
C ARG A 339 8.53 4.62 16.73
N ASP A 340 8.58 3.51 16.00
CA ASP A 340 7.40 2.77 15.57
C ASP A 340 6.67 2.06 16.72
N ILE A 341 7.34 1.84 17.86
CA ILE A 341 6.79 1.24 19.07
C ILE A 341 6.18 2.32 19.97
N TYR A 342 4.88 2.20 20.19
CA TYR A 342 4.17 2.85 21.28
C TYR A 342 3.12 1.87 21.80
N LEU A 343 3.25 1.49 23.06
CA LEU A 343 2.35 0.59 23.76
C LEU A 343 1.73 1.37 24.92
N LYS A 344 0.53 1.86 24.71
CA LYS A 344 -0.29 2.60 25.66
C LYS A 344 -1.01 1.66 26.61
N ASP A 345 -1.08 2.04 27.89
CA ASP A 345 -1.70 1.28 28.98
C ASP A 345 -1.34 -0.21 28.92
N THR A 346 -0.03 -0.49 28.95
CA THR A 346 0.45 -1.88 28.95
C THR A 346 -0.10 -2.62 30.16
N ARG A 347 -0.41 -3.90 29.97
CA ARG A 347 -0.85 -4.81 31.03
C ARG A 347 0.07 -6.01 31.04
N PHE A 348 0.72 -6.24 32.17
CA PHE A 348 1.63 -7.35 32.36
C PHE A 348 1.14 -8.30 33.46
N GLU A 349 1.23 -9.59 33.19
CA GLU A 349 1.07 -10.64 34.18
C GLU A 349 2.41 -11.31 34.49
N VAL A 350 2.65 -11.63 35.75
CA VAL A 350 3.79 -12.46 36.17
C VAL A 350 3.35 -13.92 36.12
N LYS A 351 3.90 -14.70 35.19
CA LYS A 351 3.52 -16.11 35.00
C LYS A 351 4.29 -17.04 35.92
N SER A 352 5.56 -16.72 36.18
CA SER A 352 6.40 -17.48 37.11
C SER A 352 7.54 -16.62 37.64
N ALA A 353 8.07 -17.04 38.78
CA ALA A 353 9.29 -16.52 39.36
C ALA A 353 10.08 -17.68 39.96
N HIS A 354 11.38 -17.72 39.72
CA HIS A 354 12.28 -18.73 40.24
C HIS A 354 13.52 -18.08 40.86
N PHE A 355 13.85 -18.44 42.10
CA PHE A 355 15.06 -17.97 42.76
C PHE A 355 16.14 -19.03 42.82
N ASP A 356 17.22 -18.81 42.06
CA ASP A 356 18.44 -19.60 42.13
C ASP A 356 19.40 -18.96 43.15
N ARG A 357 19.56 -19.65 44.29
CA ARG A 357 20.45 -19.24 45.37
C ARG A 357 21.93 -19.33 45.00
N GLN A 358 22.32 -20.31 44.17
CA GLN A 358 23.71 -20.50 43.80
C GLN A 358 24.15 -19.42 42.80
N ALA A 359 23.29 -19.11 41.84
CA ALA A 359 23.53 -18.04 40.87
C ALA A 359 23.23 -16.64 41.42
N ALA A 360 22.57 -16.53 42.58
CA ALA A 360 22.06 -15.28 43.14
C ALA A 360 21.17 -14.53 42.13
N THR A 361 20.25 -15.25 41.47
CA THR A 361 19.37 -14.71 40.42
C THR A 361 17.90 -15.02 40.66
N VAL A 362 17.04 -14.05 40.38
CA VAL A 362 15.59 -14.26 40.25
C VAL A 362 15.21 -14.20 38.77
N THR A 363 14.72 -15.31 38.23
CA THR A 363 14.19 -15.39 36.87
C THR A 363 12.68 -15.18 36.92
N ILE A 364 12.19 -14.18 36.19
CA ILE A 364 10.78 -13.78 36.15
C ILE A 364 10.28 -13.95 34.72
N VAL A 365 9.17 -14.66 34.53
CA VAL A 365 8.48 -14.74 33.25
C VAL A 365 7.28 -13.80 33.27
N LEU A 366 7.27 -12.86 32.34
CA LEU A 366 6.21 -11.87 32.15
C LEU A 366 5.42 -12.20 30.88
N GLU A 367 4.13 -11.92 30.89
CA GLU A 367 3.29 -11.92 29.69
C GLU A 367 2.66 -10.54 29.51
N LEU A 368 2.81 -9.96 28.32
CA LEU A 368 2.06 -8.79 27.91
C LEU A 368 0.64 -9.26 27.53
N THR A 369 -0.34 -8.90 28.34
CA THR A 369 -1.75 -9.28 28.16
C THR A 369 -2.58 -8.21 27.47
N GLY A 370 -2.00 -7.02 27.25
CA GLY A 370 -2.58 -6.03 26.36
C GLY A 370 -1.88 -4.70 26.36
N ALA A 371 -2.16 -3.92 25.32
CA ALA A 371 -1.75 -2.53 25.11
C ALA A 371 -2.61 -1.93 23.99
N ASN A 372 -2.68 -0.61 23.89
CA ASN A 372 -3.42 0.12 22.85
C ASN A 372 -4.89 -0.34 22.73
N ASP A 373 -5.54 -0.58 23.86
CA ASP A 373 -6.91 -1.13 23.96
C ASP A 373 -7.12 -2.53 23.33
N VAL A 374 -6.02 -3.22 22.99
CA VAL A 374 -6.03 -4.58 22.45
C VAL A 374 -5.62 -5.58 23.52
N ALA A 375 -6.39 -6.65 23.68
CA ALA A 375 -6.01 -7.81 24.46
C ALA A 375 -5.09 -8.72 23.64
N ILE A 376 -4.03 -9.23 24.26
CA ILE A 376 -2.98 -10.03 23.61
C ILE A 376 -2.69 -11.24 24.50
N SER A 377 -2.25 -12.33 23.88
CA SER A 377 -1.77 -13.52 24.60
C SER A 377 -0.54 -14.08 23.90
N GLY A 378 0.33 -14.74 24.66
CA GLY A 378 1.50 -15.44 24.13
C GLY A 378 2.71 -14.55 23.81
N VAL A 379 2.66 -13.26 24.18
CA VAL A 379 3.82 -12.37 24.15
C VAL A 379 4.50 -12.44 25.51
N THR A 380 5.45 -13.36 25.64
CA THR A 380 6.16 -13.61 26.89
C THR A 380 7.60 -13.11 26.83
N SER A 381 8.09 -12.60 27.96
CA SER A 381 9.46 -12.09 28.12
C SER A 381 10.07 -12.64 29.40
N THR A 382 11.35 -13.02 29.34
CA THR A 382 12.09 -13.46 30.53
C THR A 382 13.00 -12.34 31.02
N LEU A 383 12.83 -11.94 32.28
CA LEU A 383 13.67 -11.00 33.00
C LEU A 383 14.51 -11.75 34.03
N VAL A 384 15.83 -11.59 33.98
CA VAL A 384 16.74 -12.19 34.97
C VAL A 384 17.34 -11.10 35.84
N VAL A 385 16.87 -10.99 37.08
CA VAL A 385 17.41 -10.11 38.11
C VAL A 385 18.63 -10.76 38.75
N ARG A 386 19.80 -10.20 38.45
CA ARG A 386 21.11 -10.73 38.90
C ARG A 386 21.56 -10.07 40.19
N SER A 387 22.57 -10.66 40.83
CA SER A 387 23.24 -10.11 42.02
C SER A 387 22.31 -9.94 43.24
N ILE A 388 21.41 -10.89 43.44
CA ILE A 388 20.51 -10.96 44.60
C ILE A 388 21.18 -11.75 45.72
N HIS A 389 22.08 -11.09 46.46
CA HIS A 389 22.72 -11.64 47.66
C HIS A 389 21.89 -11.27 48.90
N LEU A 390 21.27 -12.28 49.52
CA LEU A 390 20.37 -12.16 50.66
C LEU A 390 21.04 -12.54 51.98
#